data_AF-A0A929DVT1-F1
#
_entry.id   AF-A0A929DVT1-F1
#
_cell.length_a   1.000
_cell.length_b   1.000
_cell.length_c   1.000
_cell.angle_alpha   90.00
_cell.angle_beta   90.00
_cell.angle_gamma   90.00
#
_symmetry.space_group_name_H-M   'P 1'
#
loop_
_entity.id
_entity.type
_entity.pdbx_description
1 polymer ?
#
loop_
_entity_poly.entity_id
_entity_poly.type
_entity_poly.pdbx_seq_one_letter_code
_entity_poly.pdbx_strand_id
1 'polypeptide(L)'
;MKLLEQFSSINDAHELHEHLRSNGILSHLSSKNSYMLSGAKTGALRVGVWVVLDKQWSDAKALMGNTNHKVIYPLSEEEMSEMETNAAHQQSQIVANYFTRLAAWFFGLLLSLIIVYVIYGMLIEAK
;
A
#
# COMPACT_ATOMS: atom_id res chain seq x y z
N MET A 1 8.53 -0.13 -9.27
CA MET A 1 7.43 -1.07 -9.57
C MET A 1 6.86 -0.74 -10.94
N LYS A 2 6.57 -1.76 -11.76
CA LYS A 2 6.00 -1.61 -13.11
C LYS A 2 4.80 -2.55 -13.28
N LEU A 3 3.72 -2.03 -13.86
CA LEU A 3 2.49 -2.80 -14.10
C LEU A 3 2.74 -3.85 -15.19
N LEU A 4 2.55 -5.12 -14.87
CA LEU A 4 2.67 -6.22 -15.81
C LEU A 4 1.37 -6.43 -16.59
N GLU A 5 0.27 -6.68 -15.87
CA GLU A 5 -1.04 -6.96 -16.46
C GLU A 5 -2.18 -6.58 -15.51
N GLN A 6 -3.37 -6.38 -16.06
CA GLN A 6 -4.61 -6.11 -15.32
C GLN A 6 -5.64 -7.19 -15.59
N PHE A 7 -6.27 -7.66 -14.53
CA PHE A 7 -7.29 -8.69 -14.56
C PHE A 7 -8.63 -8.14 -14.07
N SER A 8 -9.71 -8.70 -14.61
CA SER A 8 -11.08 -8.52 -14.10
C SER A 8 -11.42 -9.51 -12.97
N SER A 9 -10.59 -10.55 -12.81
CA SER A 9 -10.70 -11.62 -11.83
C SER A 9 -9.54 -11.53 -10.84
N ILE A 10 -9.85 -11.56 -9.55
CA ILE A 10 -8.85 -11.64 -8.48
C ILE A 10 -8.08 -12.96 -8.52
N ASN A 11 -8.73 -14.05 -8.94
CA ASN A 11 -8.13 -15.37 -8.99
C ASN A 11 -7.04 -15.44 -10.07
N ASP A 12 -7.33 -14.91 -11.26
CA ASP A 12 -6.38 -14.91 -12.38
C ASP A 12 -5.14 -14.05 -12.05
N ALA A 13 -5.36 -12.92 -11.37
CA ALA A 13 -4.26 -12.10 -10.89
C ALA A 13 -3.41 -12.83 -9.84
N HIS A 14 -4.04 -13.55 -8.91
CA HIS A 14 -3.33 -14.39 -7.93
C HIS A 14 -2.55 -15.51 -8.60
N GLU A 15 -3.13 -16.19 -9.59
CA GLU A 15 -2.43 -17.26 -10.31
C GLU A 15 -1.16 -16.73 -10.98
N LEU A 16 -1.23 -15.59 -11.67
CA LEU A 16 -0.04 -14.96 -12.25
C LEU A 16 0.97 -14.53 -11.17
N HIS A 17 0.49 -13.97 -10.05
CA HIS A 17 1.34 -13.59 -8.93
C HIS A 17 2.12 -14.78 -8.36
N GLU A 18 1.45 -15.90 -8.09
CA GLU A 18 2.07 -17.15 -7.61
C GLU A 18 3.02 -17.75 -8.66
N HIS A 19 2.66 -17.68 -9.94
CA HIS A 19 3.55 -18.13 -11.01
C HIS A 19 4.85 -17.30 -11.06
N LEU A 20 4.77 -15.99 -10.94
CA LEU A 20 5.95 -15.12 -10.87
C LEU A 20 6.76 -15.41 -9.60
N ARG A 21 6.10 -15.55 -8.46
CA ARG A 21 6.73 -15.83 -7.17
C ARG A 21 7.49 -17.16 -7.19
N SER A 22 6.89 -18.23 -7.72
CA SER A 22 7.54 -19.54 -7.85
C SER A 22 8.75 -19.54 -8.78
N ASN A 23 8.85 -18.56 -9.70
CA ASN A 23 10.02 -18.32 -10.53
C ASN A 23 11.02 -17.31 -9.91
N GLY A 24 10.80 -16.89 -8.67
CA GLY A 24 11.66 -15.97 -7.93
C GLY A 24 11.50 -14.49 -8.34
N ILE A 25 10.35 -14.10 -8.90
CA ILE A 25 10.06 -12.71 -9.24
C ILE A 25 9.16 -12.09 -8.17
N LEU A 26 9.66 -11.03 -7.54
CA LEU A 26 8.91 -10.28 -6.56
C LEU A 26 7.84 -9.43 -7.26
N SER A 27 6.58 -9.75 -6.99
CA SER A 27 5.43 -9.05 -7.56
C SER A 27 4.45 -8.62 -6.48
N HIS A 28 3.61 -7.63 -6.80
CA HIS A 28 2.62 -7.07 -5.89
C HIS A 28 1.24 -7.05 -6.56
N LEU A 29 0.21 -7.44 -5.82
CA LEU A 29 -1.18 -7.37 -6.25
C LEU A 29 -1.82 -6.08 -5.73
N SER A 30 -2.27 -5.23 -6.65
CA SER A 30 -3.10 -4.07 -6.29
C SER A 30 -4.53 -4.32 -6.72
N SER A 31 -5.48 -4.30 -5.80
CA SER A 31 -6.91 -4.27 -6.15
C SER A 31 -7.40 -2.82 -6.15
N LYS A 32 -8.00 -2.37 -7.26
CA LYS A 32 -8.74 -1.11 -7.29
C LYS A 32 -10.23 -1.43 -7.24
N ASN A 33 -10.81 -1.37 -6.04
CA ASN A 33 -12.26 -1.37 -5.88
C ASN A 33 -12.77 0.05 -6.20
N SER A 34 -13.26 0.25 -7.42
CA SER A 34 -13.78 1.55 -7.88
C SER A 34 -15.20 1.87 -7.37
N TYR A 35 -15.76 1.08 -6.46
CA TYR A 35 -17.14 1.25 -5.96
C TYR A 35 -17.19 1.20 -4.43
N MET A 36 -16.97 2.35 -3.79
CA MET A 36 -17.45 2.57 -2.41
C MET A 36 -18.40 3.76 -2.27
N LEU A 37 -18.74 4.50 -3.35
CA LEU A 37 -19.57 5.71 -3.21
C LEU A 37 -20.68 5.97 -4.24
N SER A 38 -20.84 5.15 -5.28
CA SER A 38 -21.97 5.34 -6.21
C SER A 38 -22.73 4.03 -6.34
N GLY A 39 -24.03 4.04 -6.07
CA GLY A 39 -24.89 2.89 -6.32
C GLY A 39 -25.03 2.61 -7.82
N ALA A 40 -25.25 1.34 -8.14
CA ALA A 40 -25.75 0.84 -9.42
C ALA A 40 -24.82 0.88 -10.65
N LYS A 41 -24.47 -0.35 -11.09
CA LYS A 41 -24.20 -0.75 -12.49
C LYS A 41 -22.87 -0.29 -13.11
N THR A 42 -21.76 -0.86 -12.62
CA THR A 42 -20.79 -1.67 -13.39
C THR A 42 -19.51 -1.81 -12.55
N GLY A 43 -19.52 -2.76 -11.61
CA GLY A 43 -18.36 -3.05 -10.77
C GLY A 43 -17.29 -3.80 -11.56
N ALA A 44 -16.52 -3.10 -12.38
CA ALA A 44 -15.32 -3.68 -12.97
C ALA A 44 -14.23 -3.70 -11.90
N LEU A 45 -14.17 -4.78 -11.13
CA LEU A 45 -12.99 -5.11 -10.33
C LEU A 45 -11.78 -5.09 -11.28
N ARG A 46 -10.78 -4.27 -10.96
CA ARG A 46 -9.51 -4.27 -11.69
C ARG A 46 -8.39 -4.57 -10.71
N VAL A 47 -7.76 -5.72 -10.90
CA VAL A 47 -6.61 -6.16 -10.12
C VAL A 47 -5.38 -6.08 -11.01
N GLY A 48 -4.38 -5.29 -10.59
CA GLY A 48 -3.11 -5.17 -11.29
C GLY A 48 -2.05 -6.05 -10.65
N VAL A 49 -1.31 -6.78 -11.47
CA VAL A 49 -0.08 -7.47 -11.07
C VAL A 49 1.11 -6.57 -11.43
N TRP A 50 1.93 -6.24 -10.44
CA TRP A 50 3.07 -5.33 -10.61
C TRP A 50 4.36 -6.04 -10.30
N VAL A 51 5.38 -5.87 -11.12
CA VAL A 51 6.74 -6.31 -10.78
C VAL A 51 7.37 -5.26 -9.88
N VAL A 52 7.84 -5.67 -8.70
CA VAL A 52 8.37 -4.75 -7.71
C VAL A 52 9.73 -4.20 -8.14
N LEU A 53 10.62 -5.10 -8.59
CA LEU A 53 12.00 -4.80 -8.94
C LEU A 53 12.16 -4.55 -10.45
N ASP A 54 12.70 -3.39 -10.80
CA ASP A 54 12.88 -3.01 -12.21
C ASP A 54 13.80 -3.97 -12.98
N LYS A 55 14.78 -4.58 -12.30
CA LYS A 55 15.71 -5.57 -12.88
C LYS A 55 15.02 -6.88 -13.27
N GLN A 56 13.87 -7.20 -12.67
CA GLN A 56 13.09 -8.42 -12.97
C GLN A 56 11.99 -8.17 -14.02
N TRP A 57 11.81 -6.93 -14.46
CA TRP A 57 10.73 -6.56 -15.38
C TRP A 57 10.81 -7.29 -16.73
N SER A 58 12.01 -7.40 -17.32
CA SER A 58 12.20 -8.10 -18.59
C SER A 58 11.91 -9.59 -18.46
N ASP A 59 12.32 -10.21 -17.36
CA ASP A 59 12.11 -11.63 -17.10
C ASP A 59 10.64 -11.95 -16.84
N ALA A 60 9.95 -11.09 -16.09
CA ALA A 60 8.50 -11.23 -15.88
C ALA A 60 7.73 -11.16 -17.19
N LYS A 61 8.10 -10.24 -18.08
CA LYS A 61 7.48 -10.12 -19.41
C LYS A 61 7.81 -11.33 -20.30
N ALA A 62 9.01 -11.89 -20.19
CA ALA A 62 9.39 -13.09 -20.92
C ALA A 62 8.61 -14.33 -20.43
N LEU A 63 8.39 -14.46 -19.13
CA LEU A 63 7.58 -15.54 -18.54
C LEU A 63 6.13 -15.54 -19.02
N MET A 64 5.55 -14.36 -19.28
CA MET A 64 4.20 -14.28 -19.87
C MET A 64 4.09 -14.93 -21.25
N GLY A 65 5.14 -14.84 -22.08
CA GLY A 65 5.17 -15.41 -23.43
C GLY A 65 5.80 -16.80 -23.50
N ASN A 66 6.58 -17.17 -22.49
CA ASN A 66 7.32 -18.42 -22.40
C ASN A 66 7.41 -18.87 -20.94
N THR A 67 6.53 -19.79 -20.55
CA THR A 67 6.45 -20.32 -19.18
C THR A 67 7.73 -21.02 -18.69
N ASN A 68 8.65 -21.36 -19.60
CA ASN A 68 9.93 -22.01 -19.29
C ASN A 68 11.11 -21.03 -19.29
N HIS A 69 10.85 -19.72 -19.36
CA HIS A 69 11.91 -18.71 -19.28
C HIS A 69 12.66 -18.83 -17.95
N LYS A 70 14.00 -18.89 -18.01
CA LYS A 70 14.83 -18.85 -16.81
C LYS A 70 15.09 -17.41 -16.40
N VAL A 71 14.60 -17.06 -15.21
CA VAL A 71 14.84 -15.76 -14.58
C VAL A 71 16.33 -15.58 -14.29
N ILE A 72 16.87 -14.41 -14.61
CA ILE A 72 18.31 -14.12 -14.51
C ILE A 72 18.70 -13.87 -13.04
N TYR A 73 17.83 -13.18 -12.31
CA TYR A 73 18.00 -12.85 -10.89
C TYR A 73 16.80 -13.33 -10.07
N PRO A 74 16.62 -14.65 -9.90
CA PRO A 74 15.56 -15.17 -9.06
C PRO A 74 15.87 -14.85 -7.60
N LEU A 75 14.82 -14.53 -6.83
CA LEU A 75 14.86 -14.41 -5.39
C LEU A 75 14.32 -15.67 -4.76
N SER A 76 14.87 -16.05 -3.60
CA SER A 76 14.26 -17.07 -2.76
C SER A 76 12.99 -16.54 -2.09
N GLU A 77 12.17 -17.47 -1.59
CA GLU A 77 10.96 -17.12 -0.82
C GLU A 77 11.31 -16.32 0.43
N GLU A 78 12.41 -16.67 1.08
CA GLU A 78 12.93 -15.98 2.27
C GLU A 78 13.37 -14.55 1.92
N GLU A 79 14.10 -14.36 0.82
CA GLU A 79 14.54 -13.04 0.36
C GLU A 79 13.34 -12.15 0.00
N MET A 80 12.33 -12.71 -0.67
CA MET A 80 11.10 -11.97 -1.01
C MET A 80 10.33 -11.57 0.25
N SER A 81 10.16 -12.50 1.20
CA SER A 81 9.48 -12.26 2.47
C SER A 81 10.23 -11.21 3.33
N GLU A 82 11.56 -11.24 3.36
CA GLU A 82 12.36 -10.23 4.05
C GLU A 82 12.19 -8.84 3.42
N MET A 83 12.14 -8.74 2.09
CA MET A 83 11.91 -7.46 1.40
C MET A 83 10.50 -6.91 1.68
N GLU A 84 9.48 -7.78 1.69
CA GLU A 84 8.09 -7.40 1.98
C GLU A 84 7.92 -6.94 3.43
N THR A 85 8.50 -7.66 4.40
CA THR A 85 8.45 -7.30 5.82
C THR A 85 9.19 -5.99 6.09
N ASN A 86 10.37 -5.80 5.49
CA ASN A 86 11.12 -4.55 5.59
C ASN A 86 10.35 -3.36 5.01
N ALA A 87 9.63 -3.55 3.90
CA ALA A 87 8.77 -2.52 3.32
C ALA A 87 7.58 -2.18 4.24
N ALA A 88 6.92 -3.17 4.83
CA ALA A 88 5.81 -2.98 5.76
C ALA A 88 6.24 -2.26 7.05
N HIS A 89 7.43 -2.57 7.57
CA HIS A 89 7.98 -1.89 8.75
C HIS A 89 8.30 -0.41 8.48
N GLN A 90 8.84 -0.08 7.31
CA GLN A 90 9.07 1.32 6.94
C GLN A 90 7.75 2.10 6.82
N GLN A 91 6.72 1.50 6.24
CA GLN A 91 5.42 2.15 6.09
C GLN A 91 4.74 2.42 7.44
N SER A 92 4.75 1.45 8.35
CA SER A 92 4.12 1.59 9.68
C SER A 92 4.77 2.69 10.54
N GLN A 93 6.10 2.80 10.51
CA GLN A 93 6.81 3.87 11.24
C GLN A 93 6.49 5.27 10.70
N ILE A 94 6.33 5.40 9.38
CA ILE A 94 5.97 6.69 8.77
C ILE A 94 4.57 7.11 9.21
N VAL A 95 3.58 6.21 9.14
CA VAL A 95 2.19 6.51 9.53
C VAL A 95 2.10 6.86 11.02
N ALA A 96 2.77 6.10 11.89
CA ALA A 96 2.77 6.38 13.32
C ALA A 96 3.34 7.77 13.65
N ASN A 97 4.42 8.17 12.97
CA ASN A 97 5.03 9.49 13.17
C ASN A 97 4.13 10.64 12.71
N TYR A 98 3.44 10.50 11.58
CA TYR A 98 2.47 11.50 11.12
C TYR A 98 1.27 11.59 12.05
N PHE A 99 0.73 10.46 12.49
CA PHE A 99 -0.41 10.42 13.41
C PHE A 99 -0.06 11.06 14.77
N THR A 100 1.11 10.75 15.32
CA THR A 100 1.58 11.31 16.59
C THR A 100 1.76 12.82 16.49
N ARG A 101 2.32 13.33 15.38
CA ARG A 101 2.43 14.77 15.15
C ARG A 101 1.06 15.44 15.05
N LEU A 102 0.13 14.88 14.29
CA LEU A 102 -1.24 15.41 14.18
C LEU A 102 -1.97 15.43 15.52
N ALA A 103 -1.86 14.35 16.30
CA ALA A 103 -2.44 14.28 17.64
C ALA A 103 -1.87 15.36 18.56
N ALA A 104 -0.55 15.57 18.57
CA ALA A 104 0.09 16.60 19.38
C ALA A 104 -0.41 18.02 19.04
N TRP A 105 -0.55 18.34 17.75
CA TRP A 105 -1.14 19.61 17.30
C TRP A 105 -2.59 19.78 17.77
N PHE A 106 -3.39 18.72 17.66
CA PHE A 106 -4.79 18.74 18.07
C PHE A 106 -4.93 18.95 19.59
N PHE A 107 -4.14 18.24 20.39
CA PHE A 107 -4.13 18.43 21.85
C PHE A 107 -3.61 19.81 22.25
N GLY A 108 -2.59 20.34 21.56
CA GLY A 108 -2.10 21.70 21.80
C GLY A 108 -3.15 22.77 21.53
N LEU A 109 -3.90 22.64 20.43
CA LEU A 109 -5.03 23.52 20.12
C LEU A 109 -6.17 23.40 21.14
N LEU A 110 -6.49 22.17 21.56
CA LEU A 110 -7.56 21.95 22.54
C LEU A 110 -7.19 22.55 23.90
N LEU A 111 -5.94 22.39 24.33
CA LEU A 111 -5.43 23.02 25.55
C LEU A 111 -5.44 24.54 25.47
N SER A 112 -5.05 25.14 24.33
CA SER A 112 -5.06 26.59 24.18
C SER A 112 -6.48 27.16 24.26
N LEU A 113 -7.47 26.47 23.66
CA LEU A 113 -8.88 26.85 23.77
C LEU A 113 -9.40 26.78 25.21
N ILE A 114 -9.04 25.74 25.97
CA ILE A 114 -9.40 25.61 27.38
C ILE A 114 -8.81 26.76 28.20
N ILE A 115 -7.54 27.09 27.98
CA ILE A 115 -6.88 28.21 28.68
C ILE A 115 -7.61 29.53 28.40
N VAL A 116 -7.93 29.81 27.13
CA VAL A 116 -8.67 31.02 26.75
C VAL A 116 -10.05 31.06 27.42
N TYR A 117 -10.76 29.93 27.45
CA TYR A 117 -12.07 29.83 28.10
C TYR A 117 -11.99 30.13 29.60
N VAL A 118 -11.01 29.55 30.31
CA VAL A 118 -10.81 29.77 31.75
C VAL A 118 -10.44 31.22 32.06
N ILE A 119 -9.55 31.83 31.27
CA ILE A 119 -9.19 33.24 31.42
C ILE A 119 -10.41 34.14 31.22
N TYR A 120 -11.23 33.86 30.20
CA TYR A 120 -12.44 34.62 29.92
C TYR A 120 -13.47 34.52 31.05
N GLY A 121 -13.64 33.33 31.64
CA GLY A 121 -14.49 33.12 32.82
C GLY A 121 -14.04 33.94 34.03
N MET A 122 -12.74 33.91 34.36
CA MET A 122 -12.19 34.71 35.47
C MET A 122 -12.35 36.23 35.26
N LEU A 123 -12.26 36.69 34.01
CA LEU A 123 -12.42 38.11 33.67
C LEU A 123 -13.87 38.61 33.80
N ILE A 124 -14.85 37.72 33.62
CA ILE A 124 -16.27 38.04 33.83
C ILE A 124 -16.60 38.13 35.32
N GLU A 125 -16.10 37.20 36.13
CA GLU A 125 -16.38 37.18 37.57
C GLU A 125 -15.70 38.32 38.34
N ALA A 126 -14.61 38.89 37.79
CA ALA A 126 -13.90 40.01 38.39
C ALA A 126 -14.52 41.40 38.10
N LYS A 127 -15.61 41.47 37.31
CA LYS A 127 -16.30 42.70 36.91
C LYS A 127 -17.63 42.86 37.64
#